data_AF-A0A931YYF4-F1
#
_entry.id   AF-A0A931YYF4-F1
#
_cell.length_a   1.000
_cell.length_b   1.000
_cell.length_c   1.000
_cell.angle_alpha   90.00
_cell.angle_beta   90.00
_cell.angle_gamma   90.00
#
_symmetry.space_group_name_H-M   'P 1'
#
loop_
_entity.id
_entity.type
_entity.pdbx_description
1 polymer ?
#
loop_
_entity_poly.entity_id
_entity_poly.type
_entity_poly.pdbx_seq_one_letter_code
_entity_poly.pdbx_strand_id
1 'polypeptide(L)'
;PSGVTGVEKRAVEGATLSAGARQAYLIEEPMAAAIGAGLPIQEPGGNMIVDMGGGTTEVAVISLSGIVISKSVRIAGDEMDEAIVQYIRKHYNLLVGERRSEEIKVTLGSAYPMGGERRTMEVKGRDLIDGIPKTIVITDEEIREALREPVMTIVETVRTCLERTPPELAADIVDKGIVITGGGALLRGLDHLLRQETNLPVTQGDDPLSCVALGTGKVLDELDLLRKVAIPA
;
A
#
# COMPACT_ATOMS: atom_id res chain seq x y z
N PRO A 1 11.20 0.88 -0.14
CA PRO A 1 10.61 1.49 1.08
C PRO A 1 11.41 2.71 1.57
N SER A 2 10.73 3.74 2.10
CA SER A 2 11.39 4.94 2.62
C SER A 2 12.10 4.68 3.97
N GLY A 3 11.61 3.71 4.74
CA GLY A 3 12.19 3.27 6.02
C GLY A 3 13.37 2.29 5.92
N VAL A 4 13.99 2.16 4.74
CA VAL A 4 15.05 1.19 4.45
C VAL A 4 16.38 1.55 5.15
N THR A 5 17.07 0.55 5.69
CA THR A 5 18.36 0.72 6.38
C THR A 5 19.50 0.93 5.38
N GLY A 6 20.61 1.53 5.84
CA GLY A 6 21.82 1.69 5.01
C GLY A 6 22.48 0.36 4.59
N VAL A 7 22.17 -0.75 5.27
CA VAL A 7 22.62 -2.09 4.87
C VAL A 7 21.77 -2.60 3.70
N GLU A 8 20.45 -2.48 3.81
CA GLU A 8 19.52 -2.87 2.74
C GLU A 8 19.73 -2.02 1.47
N LYS A 9 19.94 -0.69 1.59
CA LYS A 9 20.26 0.18 0.44
C LYS A 9 21.48 -0.32 -0.34
N ARG A 10 22.60 -0.57 0.35
CA ARG A 10 23.84 -1.07 -0.25
C ARG A 10 23.68 -2.46 -0.84
N ALA A 11 22.85 -3.32 -0.24
CA ALA A 11 22.55 -4.64 -0.77
C ALA A 11 21.82 -4.55 -2.12
N VAL A 12 20.79 -3.69 -2.23
CA VAL A 12 20.04 -3.48 -3.47
C VAL A 12 20.92 -2.85 -4.55
N GLU A 13 21.73 -1.85 -4.19
CA GLU A 13 22.68 -1.22 -5.12
C GLU A 13 23.73 -2.22 -5.63
N GLY A 14 24.33 -2.98 -4.71
CA GLY A 14 25.32 -4.00 -5.04
C GLY A 14 24.75 -5.12 -5.91
N ALA A 15 23.51 -5.56 -5.65
CA ALA A 15 22.80 -6.52 -6.50
C ALA A 15 22.56 -5.96 -7.91
N THR A 16 22.18 -4.68 -8.01
CA THR A 16 21.94 -4.00 -9.29
C THR A 16 23.22 -3.89 -10.12
N LEU A 17 24.33 -3.50 -9.50
CA LEU A 17 25.64 -3.43 -10.16
C LEU A 17 26.14 -4.82 -10.57
N SER A 18 25.96 -5.83 -9.69
CA SER A 18 26.34 -7.21 -9.98
C SER A 18 25.51 -7.85 -11.10
N ALA A 19 24.28 -7.39 -11.30
CA ALA A 19 23.43 -7.77 -12.43
C ALA A 19 23.86 -7.16 -13.78
N GLY A 20 24.91 -6.32 -13.78
CA GLY A 20 25.50 -5.76 -15.00
C GLY A 20 25.26 -4.27 -15.22
N ALA A 21 24.60 -3.57 -14.29
CA ALA A 21 24.43 -2.13 -14.39
C ALA A 21 25.76 -1.40 -14.19
N ARG A 22 26.02 -0.37 -15.01
CA ARG A 22 27.19 0.51 -14.83
C ARG A 22 27.01 1.49 -13.67
N GLN A 23 25.78 1.95 -13.46
CA GLN A 23 25.39 2.86 -12.40
C GLN A 23 24.05 2.39 -11.84
N ALA A 24 23.88 2.58 -10.55
CA ALA A 24 22.64 2.29 -9.84
C ALA A 24 22.22 3.55 -9.09
N TYR A 25 20.93 3.86 -9.15
CA TYR A 25 20.32 4.98 -8.45
C TYR A 25 19.19 4.43 -7.60
N LEU A 26 19.09 4.93 -6.38
CA LEU A 26 17.98 4.61 -5.49
C LEU A 26 17.06 5.83 -5.43
N ILE A 27 15.77 5.58 -5.51
CA ILE A 27 14.72 6.58 -5.30
C ILE A 27 13.77 6.05 -4.24
N GLU A 28 13.21 6.93 -3.43
CA GLU A 28 12.20 6.55 -2.46
C GLU A 28 10.94 6.05 -3.18
N GLU A 29 10.42 4.93 -2.69
CA GLU A 29 9.19 4.30 -3.20
C GLU A 29 8.00 5.26 -3.29
N PRO A 30 7.63 6.05 -2.25
CA PRO A 30 6.54 7.01 -2.38
C PRO A 30 6.81 8.12 -3.41
N MET A 31 8.07 8.49 -3.66
CA MET A 31 8.43 9.45 -4.70
C MET A 31 8.22 8.85 -6.09
N ALA A 32 8.70 7.62 -6.32
CA ALA A 32 8.46 6.88 -7.56
C ALA A 32 6.95 6.71 -7.80
N ALA A 33 6.22 6.32 -6.78
CA ALA A 33 4.77 6.14 -6.82
C ALA A 33 4.04 7.44 -7.23
N ALA A 34 4.41 8.57 -6.64
CA ALA A 34 3.83 9.89 -6.97
C ALA A 34 4.09 10.31 -8.43
N ILE A 35 5.31 10.10 -8.94
CA ILE A 35 5.65 10.38 -10.35
C ILE A 35 4.88 9.46 -11.29
N GLY A 36 4.77 8.18 -10.91
CA GLY A 36 3.96 7.19 -11.61
C GLY A 36 2.50 7.62 -11.74
N ALA A 37 1.91 8.04 -10.62
CA ALA A 37 0.54 8.52 -10.49
C ALA A 37 0.30 9.91 -11.11
N GLY A 38 1.34 10.58 -11.62
CA GLY A 38 1.21 11.87 -12.30
C GLY A 38 1.00 13.06 -11.37
N LEU A 39 1.40 12.96 -10.10
CA LEU A 39 1.34 14.08 -9.18
C LEU A 39 2.33 15.19 -9.57
N PRO A 40 1.98 16.47 -9.43
CA PRO A 40 2.84 17.60 -9.74
C PRO A 40 3.91 17.82 -8.65
N ILE A 41 4.78 16.83 -8.47
CA ILE A 41 5.76 16.78 -7.37
C ILE A 41 6.81 17.90 -7.41
N GLN A 42 7.04 18.52 -8.57
CA GLN A 42 8.03 19.58 -8.75
C GLN A 42 7.48 20.96 -8.38
N GLU A 43 6.16 21.10 -8.26
CA GLU A 43 5.51 22.38 -7.94
C GLU A 43 5.59 22.70 -6.45
N PRO A 44 5.55 23.99 -6.08
CA PRO A 44 5.33 24.38 -4.70
C PRO A 44 3.89 24.02 -4.30
N GLY A 45 3.75 22.93 -3.55
CA GLY A 45 2.48 22.57 -2.93
C GLY A 45 2.47 21.15 -2.37
N GLY A 46 1.60 20.89 -1.41
CA GLY A 46 1.45 19.59 -0.77
C GLY A 46 0.81 18.57 -1.72
N ASN A 47 1.50 17.45 -1.96
CA ASN A 47 0.95 16.30 -2.66
C ASN A 47 1.05 15.07 -1.76
N MET A 48 -0.09 14.51 -1.33
CA MET A 48 -0.10 13.33 -0.47
C MET A 48 -0.31 12.06 -1.28
N ILE A 49 0.57 11.08 -1.05
CA ILE A 49 0.54 9.75 -1.68
C ILE A 49 0.55 8.67 -0.60
N VAL A 50 -0.25 7.63 -0.79
CA VAL A 50 -0.28 6.42 0.01
C VAL A 50 -0.06 5.23 -0.92
N ASP A 51 1.11 4.62 -0.84
CA ASP A 51 1.47 3.43 -1.62
C ASP A 51 1.41 2.19 -0.74
N MET A 52 0.63 1.19 -1.15
CA MET A 52 0.40 -0.04 -0.38
C MET A 52 0.83 -1.24 -1.22
N GLY A 53 2.01 -1.76 -0.89
CA GLY A 53 2.61 -2.94 -1.53
C GLY A 53 2.19 -4.26 -0.86
N GLY A 54 3.03 -5.28 -1.03
CA GLY A 54 2.90 -6.56 -0.32
C GLY A 54 3.32 -6.45 1.15
N GLY A 55 4.55 -6.00 1.40
CA GLY A 55 5.11 -5.97 2.77
C GLY A 55 5.14 -4.61 3.47
N THR A 56 4.84 -3.51 2.76
CA THR A 56 4.86 -2.16 3.36
C THR A 56 3.77 -1.25 2.83
N THR A 57 3.32 -0.35 3.72
CA THR A 57 2.54 0.83 3.35
C THR A 57 3.41 2.07 3.58
N GLU A 58 3.55 2.89 2.54
CA GLU A 58 4.32 4.12 2.51
C GLU A 58 3.38 5.31 2.35
N VAL A 59 3.38 6.21 3.32
CA VAL A 59 2.62 7.47 3.27
C VAL A 59 3.61 8.62 3.19
N ALA A 60 3.46 9.52 2.22
CA ALA A 60 4.32 10.68 2.10
C ALA A 60 3.58 11.93 1.65
N VAL A 61 4.13 13.08 2.04
CA VAL A 61 3.79 14.39 1.47
C VAL A 61 5.00 14.92 0.72
N ILE A 62 4.79 15.26 -0.55
CA ILE A 62 5.82 15.66 -1.49
C ILE A 62 5.57 17.09 -1.97
N SER A 63 6.64 17.89 -2.01
CA SER A 63 6.64 19.26 -2.55
C SER A 63 8.05 19.57 -3.07
N LEU A 64 8.15 20.35 -4.16
CA LEU A 64 9.44 20.78 -4.72
C LEU A 64 10.46 19.65 -4.96
N SER A 65 9.99 18.51 -5.47
CA SER A 65 10.76 17.27 -5.70
C SER A 65 11.36 16.64 -4.44
N GLY A 66 10.94 17.06 -3.26
CA GLY A 66 11.40 16.54 -1.98
C GLY A 66 10.27 15.91 -1.17
N ILE A 67 10.60 14.89 -0.38
CA ILE A 67 9.70 14.35 0.63
C ILE A 67 9.78 15.27 1.85
N VAL A 68 8.67 15.92 2.19
CA VAL A 68 8.57 16.80 3.37
C VAL A 68 8.34 15.98 4.63
N ILE A 69 7.44 15.00 4.53
CA ILE A 69 7.20 14.02 5.58
C ILE A 69 6.92 12.66 4.95
N SER A 70 7.42 11.60 5.57
CA SER A 70 7.04 10.23 5.25
C SER A 70 6.87 9.37 6.50
N LYS A 71 6.06 8.33 6.35
CA LYS A 71 5.81 7.27 7.32
C LYS A 71 5.76 5.95 6.55
N SER A 72 6.52 4.98 7.03
CA SER A 72 6.53 3.61 6.53
C SER A 72 6.08 2.67 7.65
N VAL A 73 5.15 1.77 7.34
CA VAL A 73 4.73 0.69 8.24
C VAL A 73 4.83 -0.65 7.53
N ARG A 74 5.27 -1.68 8.26
CA ARG A 74 5.34 -3.07 7.78
C ARG A 74 3.99 -3.77 7.99
N ILE A 75 2.95 -3.15 7.44
CA ILE A 75 1.57 -3.65 7.40
C ILE A 75 1.04 -3.30 6.02
N ALA A 76 0.79 -4.30 5.20
CA ALA A 76 0.21 -4.16 3.88
C ALA A 76 -0.47 -5.48 3.43
N GLY A 77 -0.28 -5.92 2.19
CA GLY A 77 -0.91 -7.11 1.62
C GLY A 77 -0.62 -8.41 2.36
N ASP A 78 0.61 -8.61 2.83
CA ASP A 78 1.05 -9.85 3.47
C ASP A 78 0.39 -10.00 4.86
N GLU A 79 0.34 -8.92 5.64
CA GLU A 79 -0.35 -8.90 6.94
C GLU A 79 -1.87 -9.04 6.79
N MET A 80 -2.45 -8.55 5.69
CA MET A 80 -3.86 -8.80 5.37
C MET A 80 -4.14 -10.29 5.11
N ASP A 81 -3.24 -10.97 4.39
CA ASP A 81 -3.37 -12.41 4.16
C ASP A 81 -3.20 -13.19 5.46
N GLU A 82 -2.24 -12.84 6.30
CA GLU A 82 -2.06 -13.46 7.60
C GLU A 82 -3.32 -13.28 8.46
N ALA A 83 -3.91 -12.09 8.50
CA ALA A 83 -5.13 -11.83 9.25
C ALA A 83 -6.29 -12.73 8.80
N ILE A 84 -6.45 -12.95 7.49
CA ILE A 84 -7.44 -13.89 6.94
C ILE A 84 -7.13 -15.34 7.35
N VAL A 85 -5.87 -15.78 7.28
CA VAL A 85 -5.46 -17.12 7.73
C VAL A 85 -5.80 -17.31 9.21
N GLN A 86 -5.49 -16.34 10.07
CA GLN A 86 -5.76 -16.42 11.50
C GLN A 86 -7.26 -16.43 11.80
N TYR A 87 -8.05 -15.62 11.09
CA TYR A 87 -9.50 -15.61 11.22
C TYR A 87 -10.09 -16.98 10.91
N ILE A 88 -9.75 -17.54 9.75
CA ILE A 88 -10.26 -18.86 9.32
C ILE A 88 -9.83 -19.95 10.29
N ARG A 89 -8.57 -19.92 10.74
CA ARG A 89 -8.06 -20.87 11.74
C ARG A 89 -8.85 -20.81 13.04
N LYS A 90 -9.11 -19.60 13.56
CA LYS A 90 -9.78 -19.38 14.84
C LYS A 90 -11.27 -19.73 14.80
N HIS A 91 -11.97 -19.38 13.72
CA HIS A 91 -13.43 -19.53 13.64
C HIS A 91 -13.86 -20.90 13.10
N TYR A 92 -13.04 -21.54 12.24
CA TYR A 92 -13.40 -22.78 11.56
C TYR A 92 -12.52 -23.98 11.89
N ASN A 93 -11.47 -23.79 12.70
CA ASN A 93 -10.40 -24.78 12.93
C ASN A 93 -9.82 -25.31 11.60
N LEU A 94 -9.72 -24.43 10.60
CA LEU A 94 -9.28 -24.80 9.26
C LEU A 94 -7.94 -24.13 8.94
N LEU A 95 -6.96 -24.93 8.50
CA LEU A 95 -5.69 -24.43 8.00
C LEU A 95 -5.77 -24.19 6.49
N VAL A 96 -5.46 -22.96 6.08
CA VAL A 96 -5.36 -22.52 4.69
C VAL A 96 -3.96 -21.95 4.42
N GLY A 97 -3.48 -22.10 3.19
CA GLY A 97 -2.19 -21.55 2.78
C GLY A 97 -2.29 -20.10 2.31
N GLU A 98 -1.16 -19.41 2.27
CA GLU A 98 -1.01 -18.01 1.85
C GLU A 98 -1.66 -17.71 0.50
N ARG A 99 -1.35 -18.49 -0.54
CA ARG A 99 -1.99 -18.34 -1.87
C ARG A 99 -3.51 -18.38 -1.81
N ARG A 100 -4.07 -19.26 -0.98
CA ARG A 100 -5.54 -19.35 -0.83
C ARG A 100 -6.08 -18.14 -0.06
N SER A 101 -5.31 -17.61 0.89
CA SER A 101 -5.62 -16.38 1.60
C SER A 101 -5.69 -15.17 0.65
N GLU A 102 -4.69 -15.02 -0.23
CA GLU A 102 -4.69 -13.96 -1.26
C GLU A 102 -5.91 -14.08 -2.19
N GLU A 103 -6.24 -15.29 -2.65
CA GLU A 103 -7.44 -15.53 -3.47
C GLU A 103 -8.73 -15.10 -2.73
N ILE A 104 -8.80 -15.32 -1.42
CA ILE A 104 -9.92 -14.87 -0.58
C ILE A 104 -9.91 -13.34 -0.45
N LYS A 105 -8.75 -12.73 -0.20
CA LYS A 105 -8.57 -11.27 -0.10
C LYS A 105 -9.04 -10.57 -1.36
N VAL A 106 -8.60 -11.01 -2.54
CA VAL A 106 -9.00 -10.44 -3.84
C VAL A 106 -10.49 -10.64 -4.11
N THR A 107 -11.05 -11.80 -3.76
CA THR A 107 -12.44 -12.14 -4.09
C THR A 107 -13.45 -11.48 -3.16
N LEU A 108 -13.19 -11.54 -1.84
CA LEU A 108 -14.12 -11.17 -0.78
C LEU A 108 -13.66 -9.98 0.08
N GLY A 109 -12.39 -9.58 0.01
CA GLY A 109 -11.86 -8.47 0.79
C GLY A 109 -12.57 -7.14 0.52
N SER A 110 -12.80 -6.39 1.60
CA SER A 110 -13.28 -5.01 1.57
C SER A 110 -12.85 -4.28 2.85
N ALA A 111 -12.54 -2.99 2.73
CA ALA A 111 -12.26 -2.11 3.86
C ALA A 111 -13.51 -1.40 4.39
N TYR A 112 -14.57 -1.32 3.57
CA TYR A 112 -15.79 -0.59 3.88
C TYR A 112 -17.05 -1.40 3.49
N PRO A 113 -18.17 -1.28 4.23
CA PRO A 113 -19.43 -1.88 3.81
C PRO A 113 -19.96 -1.21 2.53
N MET A 114 -19.76 -1.87 1.38
CA MET A 114 -20.15 -1.34 0.07
C MET A 114 -21.65 -1.47 -0.24
N GLY A 115 -22.44 -2.04 0.68
CA GLY A 115 -23.83 -2.43 0.42
C GLY A 115 -23.93 -3.55 -0.63
N GLY A 116 -25.17 -3.93 -0.97
CA GLY A 116 -25.44 -4.95 -2.00
C GLY A 116 -25.62 -6.36 -1.44
N GLU A 117 -25.64 -7.34 -2.36
CA GLU A 117 -25.82 -8.75 -2.01
C GLU A 117 -24.59 -9.31 -1.28
N ARG A 118 -24.85 -10.09 -0.23
CA ARG A 118 -23.80 -10.80 0.52
C ARG A 118 -23.01 -11.69 -0.44
N ARG A 119 -21.69 -11.54 -0.45
CA ARG A 119 -20.81 -12.35 -1.30
C ARG A 119 -20.25 -13.50 -0.50
N THR A 120 -20.14 -14.66 -1.12
CA THR A 120 -19.64 -15.88 -0.46
C THR A 120 -18.63 -16.62 -1.31
N MET A 121 -17.76 -17.40 -0.69
CA MET A 121 -16.77 -18.23 -1.37
C MET A 121 -16.58 -19.55 -0.61
N GLU A 122 -16.52 -20.66 -1.34
CA GLU A 122 -16.10 -21.94 -0.78
C GLU A 122 -14.59 -21.94 -0.56
N VAL A 123 -14.14 -22.35 0.62
CA VAL A 123 -12.72 -22.43 0.97
C VAL A 123 -12.40 -23.84 1.43
N LYS A 124 -11.47 -24.47 0.73
CA LYS A 124 -10.95 -25.78 1.07
C LYS A 124 -9.64 -25.64 1.83
N GLY A 125 -9.52 -26.37 2.93
CA GLY A 125 -8.32 -26.40 3.75
C GLY A 125 -8.18 -27.73 4.48
N ARG A 126 -7.24 -27.81 5.42
CA ARG A 126 -7.05 -28.95 6.30
C ARG A 126 -7.71 -28.68 7.63
N ASP A 127 -8.65 -29.53 8.04
CA ASP A 127 -9.25 -29.45 9.37
C ASP A 127 -8.16 -29.74 10.43
N LEU A 128 -8.06 -28.90 11.45
CA LEU A 128 -7.04 -28.99 12.49
C LEU A 128 -7.39 -29.98 13.60
N ILE A 129 -8.64 -30.41 13.68
CA ILE A 129 -9.12 -31.41 14.65
C ILE A 129 -8.92 -32.79 14.05
N ASP A 130 -9.51 -33.05 12.88
CA ASP A 130 -9.52 -34.38 12.26
C ASP A 130 -8.33 -34.60 11.31
N GLY A 131 -7.64 -33.53 10.91
CA GLY A 131 -6.47 -33.60 10.03
C GLY A 131 -6.79 -33.83 8.55
N ILE A 132 -8.06 -33.91 8.16
CA ILE A 132 -8.54 -34.23 6.81
C ILE A 132 -8.97 -32.99 6.01
N PRO A 133 -9.06 -33.06 4.67
CA PRO A 133 -9.58 -31.96 3.87
C PRO A 133 -11.04 -31.62 4.22
N LYS A 134 -11.31 -30.34 4.46
CA LYS A 134 -12.64 -29.80 4.76
C LYS A 134 -12.92 -28.56 3.91
N THR A 135 -14.19 -28.37 3.56
CA THR A 135 -14.68 -27.21 2.82
C THR A 135 -15.63 -26.42 3.70
N ILE A 136 -15.43 -25.11 3.77
CA ILE A 136 -16.31 -24.15 4.46
C ILE A 136 -16.82 -23.11 3.47
N VAL A 137 -17.89 -22.41 3.81
CA VAL A 137 -18.36 -21.23 3.08
C VAL A 137 -18.09 -20.01 3.95
N ILE A 138 -17.36 -19.04 3.43
CA ILE A 138 -17.07 -17.76 4.10
C ILE A 138 -17.76 -16.61 3.37
N THR A 139 -18.03 -15.53 4.09
CA THR A 139 -18.69 -14.33 3.60
C THR A 139 -17.74 -13.13 3.49
N ASP A 140 -18.09 -12.12 2.71
CA ASP A 140 -17.34 -10.87 2.63
C ASP A 140 -17.35 -10.07 3.95
N GLU A 141 -18.37 -10.25 4.78
CA GLU A 141 -18.45 -9.60 6.10
C GLU A 141 -17.40 -10.16 7.08
N GLU A 142 -17.23 -11.48 7.10
CA GLU A 142 -16.21 -12.15 7.90
C GLU A 142 -14.80 -11.75 7.45
N ILE A 143 -14.57 -11.64 6.14
CA ILE A 143 -13.26 -11.20 5.62
C ILE A 143 -13.01 -9.73 5.95
N ARG A 144 -14.04 -8.87 5.88
CA ARG A 144 -13.92 -7.48 6.33
C ARG A 144 -13.63 -7.38 7.84
N GLU A 145 -14.21 -8.26 8.66
CA GLU A 145 -13.87 -8.36 10.09
C GLU A 145 -12.41 -8.77 10.30
N ALA A 146 -11.95 -9.80 9.57
CA ALA A 146 -10.56 -10.26 9.62
C ALA A 146 -9.56 -9.14 9.25
N LEU A 147 -9.88 -8.34 8.23
CA LEU A 147 -9.04 -7.27 7.73
C LEU A 147 -9.07 -5.99 8.58
N ARG A 148 -9.95 -5.90 9.58
CA ARG A 148 -10.17 -4.66 10.34
C ARG A 148 -8.88 -4.13 10.97
N GLU A 149 -8.11 -4.98 11.64
CA GLU A 149 -6.89 -4.56 12.33
C GLU A 149 -5.83 -3.99 11.36
N PRO A 150 -5.36 -4.72 10.33
CA PRO A 150 -4.34 -4.18 9.42
C PRO A 150 -4.83 -2.94 8.67
N VAL A 151 -6.09 -2.90 8.24
CA VAL A 151 -6.67 -1.74 7.56
C VAL A 151 -6.71 -0.51 8.47
N MET A 152 -7.11 -0.65 9.74
CA MET A 152 -7.13 0.48 10.67
C MET A 152 -5.73 0.99 11.00
N THR A 153 -4.71 0.12 11.01
CA THR A 153 -3.32 0.59 11.17
C THR A 153 -2.85 1.42 9.97
N ILE A 154 -3.27 1.07 8.75
CA ILE A 154 -3.00 1.87 7.56
C ILE A 154 -3.69 3.24 7.67
N VAL A 155 -4.98 3.26 8.04
CA VAL A 155 -5.73 4.52 8.26
C VAL A 155 -5.03 5.40 9.30
N GLU A 156 -4.61 4.83 10.43
CA GLU A 156 -3.93 5.58 11.49
C GLU A 156 -2.58 6.14 11.01
N THR A 157 -1.87 5.39 10.17
CA THR A 157 -0.60 5.85 9.56
C THR A 157 -0.83 7.07 8.66
N VAL A 158 -1.91 7.05 7.86
CA VAL A 158 -2.33 8.19 7.03
C VAL A 158 -2.65 9.41 7.90
N ARG A 159 -3.47 9.23 8.94
CA ARG A 159 -3.85 10.30 9.88
C ARG A 159 -2.66 10.90 10.60
N THR A 160 -1.78 10.07 11.15
CA THR A 160 -0.54 10.52 11.80
C THR A 160 0.35 11.31 10.84
N CYS A 161 0.38 10.96 9.54
CA CYS A 161 1.17 11.71 8.55
C CYS A 161 0.54 13.09 8.29
N LEU A 162 -0.79 13.16 8.12
CA LEU A 162 -1.54 14.42 7.98
C LEU A 162 -1.32 15.35 9.19
N GLU A 163 -1.44 14.84 10.42
CA GLU A 163 -1.27 15.62 11.65
C GLU A 163 0.12 16.25 11.80
N ARG A 164 1.14 15.61 11.21
CA ARG A 164 2.53 16.09 11.24
C ARG A 164 2.90 16.92 10.01
N THR A 165 1.99 17.06 9.06
CA THR A 165 2.23 17.85 7.84
C THR A 165 2.20 19.34 8.18
N PRO A 166 3.16 20.15 7.69
CA PRO A 166 3.14 21.59 7.89
C PRO A 166 1.82 22.23 7.42
N PRO A 167 1.26 23.21 8.17
CA PRO A 167 -0.05 23.79 7.86
C PRO A 167 -0.20 24.31 6.43
N GLU A 168 0.86 24.87 5.87
CA GLU A 168 0.90 25.39 4.50
C GLU A 168 0.69 24.31 3.45
N LEU A 169 1.22 23.09 3.66
CA LEU A 169 1.02 21.95 2.76
C LEU A 169 -0.27 21.19 3.07
N ALA A 170 -0.69 21.19 4.34
CA ALA A 170 -1.96 20.58 4.73
C ALA A 170 -3.14 21.27 4.04
N ALA A 171 -3.09 22.60 3.87
CA ALA A 171 -4.10 23.35 3.11
C ALA A 171 -4.20 22.86 1.65
N ASP A 172 -3.08 22.64 0.98
CA ASP A 172 -3.09 22.10 -0.39
C ASP A 172 -3.69 20.69 -0.47
N ILE A 173 -3.42 19.85 0.55
CA ILE A 173 -3.96 18.48 0.61
C ILE A 173 -5.46 18.49 0.88
N VAL A 174 -6.00 19.50 1.58
CA VAL A 174 -7.46 19.66 1.74
C VAL A 174 -8.15 19.82 0.39
N ASP A 175 -7.54 20.59 -0.51
CA ASP A 175 -8.11 20.86 -1.84
C ASP A 175 -7.85 19.72 -2.84
N LYS A 176 -6.62 19.17 -2.85
CA LYS A 176 -6.19 18.15 -3.81
C LYS A 176 -6.57 16.73 -3.39
N GLY A 177 -6.68 16.48 -2.09
CA GLY A 177 -6.91 15.16 -1.52
C GLY A 177 -5.67 14.27 -1.45
N ILE A 178 -5.93 12.99 -1.23
CA ILE A 178 -4.95 11.91 -1.08
C ILE A 178 -4.99 11.04 -2.33
N VAL A 179 -3.84 10.74 -2.92
CA VAL A 179 -3.75 9.71 -3.95
C VAL A 179 -3.34 8.38 -3.31
N ILE A 180 -4.03 7.29 -3.64
CA ILE A 180 -3.68 5.93 -3.22
C ILE A 180 -3.22 5.09 -4.41
N THR A 181 -2.20 4.27 -4.18
CA THR A 181 -1.55 3.42 -5.19
C THR A 181 -1.02 2.12 -4.56
N GLY A 182 -0.46 1.24 -5.38
CA GLY A 182 0.00 -0.08 -4.99
C GLY A 182 -1.11 -1.12 -5.07
N GLY A 183 -0.76 -2.40 -4.93
CA GLY A 183 -1.73 -3.50 -4.97
C GLY A 183 -2.77 -3.42 -3.87
N GLY A 184 -2.39 -2.95 -2.68
CA GLY A 184 -3.31 -2.75 -1.56
C GLY A 184 -4.38 -1.69 -1.83
N ALA A 185 -4.16 -0.75 -2.76
CA ALA A 185 -5.17 0.25 -3.13
C ALA A 185 -6.39 -0.36 -3.82
N LEU A 186 -6.28 -1.61 -4.32
CA LEU A 186 -7.38 -2.35 -4.95
C LEU A 186 -8.36 -2.96 -3.93
N LEU A 187 -8.08 -2.86 -2.62
CA LEU A 187 -9.00 -3.32 -1.60
C LEU A 187 -10.31 -2.52 -1.66
N ARG A 188 -11.41 -3.21 -1.92
CA ARG A 188 -12.72 -2.58 -2.18
C ARG A 188 -13.14 -1.68 -1.00
N GLY A 189 -13.47 -0.43 -1.31
CA GLY A 189 -13.94 0.55 -0.34
C GLY A 189 -12.84 1.17 0.53
N LEU A 190 -11.57 0.93 0.23
CA LEU A 190 -10.47 1.55 0.98
C LEU A 190 -10.44 3.07 0.79
N ASP A 191 -10.70 3.55 -0.42
CA ASP A 191 -10.88 4.97 -0.71
C ASP A 191 -12.03 5.57 0.11
N HIS A 192 -13.17 4.89 0.20
CA HIS A 192 -14.31 5.30 1.01
C HIS A 192 -13.98 5.38 2.50
N LEU A 193 -13.31 4.36 3.03
CA LEU A 193 -12.87 4.36 4.44
C LEU A 193 -11.91 5.53 4.71
N LEU A 194 -10.90 5.71 3.86
CA LEU A 194 -9.95 6.81 4.02
C LEU A 194 -10.63 8.18 3.91
N ARG A 195 -11.56 8.37 2.98
CA ARG A 195 -12.37 9.60 2.88
C ARG A 195 -13.15 9.85 4.17
N GLN A 196 -13.79 8.82 4.73
CA GLN A 196 -14.56 8.94 5.96
C GLN A 196 -13.67 9.31 7.16
N GLU A 197 -12.51 8.66 7.29
CA GLU A 197 -11.63 8.80 8.45
C GLU A 197 -10.75 10.05 8.41
N THR A 198 -10.47 10.58 7.21
CA THR A 198 -9.65 11.80 7.03
C THR A 198 -10.47 13.04 6.70
N ASN A 199 -11.71 12.87 6.26
CA ASN A 199 -12.56 13.94 5.71
C ASN A 199 -11.91 14.67 4.52
N LEU A 200 -11.09 13.96 3.74
CA LEU A 200 -10.41 14.45 2.55
C LEU A 200 -10.86 13.70 1.30
N PRO A 201 -10.81 14.32 0.11
CA PRO A 201 -10.94 13.57 -1.14
C PRO A 201 -9.84 12.50 -1.20
N VAL A 202 -10.19 11.32 -1.71
CA VAL A 202 -9.23 10.24 -1.96
C VAL A 202 -9.41 9.77 -3.38
N THR A 203 -8.34 9.69 -4.16
CA THR A 203 -8.36 9.21 -5.54
C THR A 203 -7.41 8.04 -5.67
N GLN A 204 -7.81 7.05 -6.45
CA GLN A 204 -6.92 5.93 -6.79
C GLN A 204 -6.15 6.31 -8.05
N GLY A 205 -4.86 5.99 -8.11
CA GLY A 205 -4.07 6.15 -9.34
C GLY A 205 -4.65 5.30 -10.48
N ASP A 206 -4.50 5.77 -11.73
CA ASP A 206 -5.10 5.11 -12.91
C ASP A 206 -4.63 3.66 -13.10
N ASP A 207 -3.34 3.40 -12.86
CA ASP A 207 -2.74 2.06 -12.85
C ASP A 207 -1.91 1.87 -11.56
N PRO A 208 -2.59 1.60 -10.43
CA PRO A 208 -1.97 1.63 -9.11
C PRO A 208 -0.91 0.54 -8.93
N LEU A 209 -1.02 -0.58 -9.67
CA LEU A 209 -0.04 -1.67 -9.63
C LEU A 209 1.28 -1.26 -10.28
N SER A 210 1.21 -0.44 -11.33
CA SER A 210 2.39 -0.07 -12.12
C SER A 210 3.01 1.27 -11.72
N CYS A 211 2.38 2.08 -10.85
CA CYS A 211 2.85 3.44 -10.55
C CYS A 211 4.33 3.51 -10.18
N VAL A 212 4.83 2.67 -9.25
CA VAL A 212 6.25 2.69 -8.87
C VAL A 212 7.17 2.41 -10.06
N ALA A 213 6.85 1.39 -10.87
CA ALA A 213 7.64 1.03 -12.04
C ALA A 213 7.61 2.12 -13.12
N LEU A 214 6.42 2.67 -13.41
CA LEU A 214 6.22 3.76 -14.36
C LEU A 214 6.94 5.04 -13.91
N GLY A 215 6.85 5.39 -12.63
CA GLY A 215 7.56 6.54 -12.08
C GLY A 215 9.07 6.38 -12.13
N THR A 216 9.57 5.19 -11.81
CA THR A 216 11.00 4.86 -11.95
C THR A 216 11.46 5.02 -13.41
N GLY A 217 10.68 4.51 -14.37
CA GLY A 217 10.95 4.68 -15.80
C GLY A 217 10.96 6.14 -16.24
N LYS A 218 9.94 6.92 -15.88
CA LYS A 218 9.84 8.36 -16.20
C LYS A 218 11.05 9.14 -15.69
N VAL A 219 11.53 8.84 -14.48
CA VAL A 219 12.71 9.52 -13.91
C VAL A 219 13.98 9.25 -14.72
N LEU A 220 14.12 8.08 -15.34
CA LEU A 220 15.27 7.77 -16.20
C LEU A 220 15.29 8.59 -17.49
N ASP A 221 14.13 9.04 -17.97
CA ASP A 221 14.02 9.95 -19.12
C ASP A 221 14.28 11.42 -18.73
N GLU A 222 14.25 11.76 -17.43
CA GLU A 222 14.45 13.10 -16.89
C GLU A 222 15.66 13.17 -15.94
N LEU A 223 16.87 13.21 -16.49
CA LEU A 223 18.12 13.17 -15.69
C LEU A 223 18.23 14.28 -14.64
N ASP A 224 17.69 15.47 -14.90
CA ASP A 224 17.69 16.56 -13.92
C ASP A 224 16.72 16.31 -12.76
N LEU A 225 15.59 15.65 -13.03
CA LEU A 225 14.69 15.18 -11.98
C LEU A 225 15.36 14.06 -11.18
N LEU A 226 15.96 13.08 -11.86
CA LEU A 226 16.69 11.98 -11.23
C LEU A 226 17.75 12.49 -10.24
N ARG A 227 18.52 13.51 -10.61
CA ARG A 227 19.51 14.12 -9.70
C ARG A 227 18.90 14.74 -8.44
N LYS A 228 17.65 15.22 -8.51
CA LYS A 228 16.95 15.81 -7.37
C LYS A 228 16.32 14.75 -6.46
N VAL A 229 15.76 13.69 -7.05
CA VAL A 229 15.00 12.67 -6.31
C VAL A 229 15.82 11.44 -5.93
N ALA A 230 17.02 11.27 -6.50
CA ALA A 230 17.89 10.17 -6.13
C ALA A 230 18.43 10.36 -4.71
N ILE A 231 18.38 9.28 -3.94
CA ILE A 231 18.97 9.20 -2.62
C ILE A 231 20.49 9.30 -2.77
N PRO A 232 21.17 10.18 -2.01
CA PRO A 232 22.62 10.21 -1.97
C PRO A 232 23.22 8.85 -1.58
N ALA A 233 24.30 8.45 -2.24
CA ALA A 233 25.07 7.27 -1.92
C ALA A 233 25.81 7.40 -0.58
#